data_AF-A0A384BEK7-F1
#
_entry.id   AF-A0A384BEK7-F1
#
_cell.length_a   1.000
_cell.length_b   1.000
_cell.length_c   1.000
_cell.angle_alpha   90.00
_cell.angle_beta   90.00
_cell.angle_gamma   90.00
#
_symmetry.space_group_name_H-M   'P 1'
#
loop_
_entity.id
_entity.type
_entity.pdbx_description
1 polymer ?
#
loop_
_entity_poly.entity_id
_entity_poly.type
_entity_poly.pdbx_seq_one_letter_code
_entity_poly.pdbx_strand_id
1 'polypeptide(L)'
;MSFKHYAMQEAKQQFIEYDKNSDASVSWDEYNIQMYDRVIDFDENTALDDAEEESFRLLHLKDKKRFEKANQDSGPGLNLEEFIAFEHPEEVDYMAEFVIQEALEEHDKNGDGFVSLEEFLGDYRRDPTNEDPEWILVEKDRFLNDYDKDADGRLDPQELLSWVVPNNQGIAQEEALHLIDEMDLNSDRKLSEAEILENQDLFLTSEATDYGRQLHDEYFYHDEL
;
A
#
# COMPACT_ATOMS: atom_id res chain seq x y z
N MET A 1 -0.43 8.31 -15.63
CA MET A 1 -1.05 6.97 -15.48
C MET A 1 -1.14 6.71 -13.99
N SER A 2 -2.28 6.22 -13.46
CA SER A 2 -2.45 6.05 -12.01
C SER A 2 -1.86 4.71 -11.53
N PHE A 3 -1.36 4.67 -10.29
CA PHE A 3 -0.91 3.46 -9.58
C PHE A 3 -1.91 2.28 -9.72
N LYS A 4 -3.21 2.56 -9.52
CA LYS A 4 -4.31 1.61 -9.76
C LYS A 4 -4.25 0.92 -11.12
N HIS A 5 -3.88 1.65 -12.18
CA HIS A 5 -3.78 1.08 -13.52
C HIS A 5 -2.59 0.12 -13.64
N TYR A 6 -1.46 0.44 -13.00
CA TYR A 6 -0.27 -0.40 -13.01
C TYR A 6 -0.50 -1.68 -12.20
N ALA A 7 -1.01 -1.56 -10.97
CA ALA A 7 -1.42 -2.68 -10.12
C ALA A 7 -2.42 -3.60 -10.83
N MET A 8 -3.44 -3.04 -11.50
CA MET A 8 -4.39 -3.82 -12.30
C MET A 8 -3.73 -4.56 -13.48
N GLN A 9 -2.72 -3.97 -14.13
CA GLN A 9 -2.03 -4.64 -15.23
C GLN A 9 -1.12 -5.76 -14.74
N GLU A 10 -0.39 -5.55 -13.65
CA GLU A 10 0.45 -6.57 -13.03
C GLU A 10 -0.39 -7.74 -12.51
N ALA A 11 -1.41 -7.46 -11.71
CA ALA A 11 -2.33 -8.48 -11.21
C ALA A 11 -2.99 -9.25 -12.35
N LYS A 12 -3.30 -8.61 -13.48
CA LYS A 12 -3.84 -9.30 -14.66
C LYS A 12 -2.82 -10.21 -15.35
N GLN A 13 -1.54 -9.82 -15.39
CA GLN A 13 -0.49 -10.71 -15.92
C GLN A 13 -0.31 -11.92 -15.02
N GLN A 14 -0.22 -11.71 -13.71
CA GLN A 14 -0.13 -12.77 -12.72
C GLN A 14 -1.35 -13.68 -12.76
N PHE A 15 -2.57 -13.14 -12.86
CA PHE A 15 -3.79 -13.92 -12.96
C PHE A 15 -3.71 -14.99 -14.06
N ILE A 16 -3.16 -14.65 -15.23
CA ILE A 16 -2.98 -15.59 -16.35
C ILE A 16 -1.94 -16.67 -16.03
N GLU A 17 -0.92 -16.34 -15.24
CA GLU A 17 0.09 -17.32 -14.82
C GLU A 17 -0.43 -18.28 -13.74
N TYR A 18 -1.32 -17.80 -12.88
CA TYR A 18 -1.92 -18.56 -11.77
C TYR A 18 -3.07 -19.46 -12.26
N ASP A 19 -3.89 -18.98 -13.20
CA ASP A 19 -4.97 -19.74 -13.85
C ASP A 19 -4.39 -20.81 -14.82
N LYS A 20 -3.90 -21.91 -14.26
CA LYS A 20 -3.31 -23.02 -15.04
C LYS A 20 -4.35 -23.77 -15.86
N ASN A 21 -5.58 -23.82 -15.38
CA ASN A 21 -6.66 -24.58 -16.01
C ASN A 21 -7.43 -23.75 -17.07
N SER A 22 -7.15 -22.44 -17.15
CA SER A 22 -7.78 -21.46 -18.05
C SER A 22 -9.30 -21.36 -17.90
N ASP A 23 -9.81 -21.55 -16.69
CA ASP A 23 -11.24 -21.43 -16.36
C ASP A 23 -11.67 -19.98 -16.03
N ALA A 24 -10.74 -19.03 -16.15
CA ALA A 24 -10.91 -17.62 -15.85
C ALA A 24 -11.21 -17.34 -14.36
N SER A 25 -10.74 -18.21 -13.48
CA SER A 25 -10.79 -18.09 -12.02
C SER A 25 -9.51 -18.66 -11.41
N VAL A 26 -8.94 -18.00 -10.41
CA VAL A 26 -7.80 -18.55 -9.66
C VAL A 26 -8.34 -19.25 -8.42
N SER A 27 -8.28 -20.57 -8.39
CA SER A 27 -8.64 -21.35 -7.20
C SER A 27 -7.58 -21.26 -6.10
N TRP A 28 -7.97 -21.53 -4.85
CA TRP A 28 -7.04 -21.56 -3.72
C TRP A 28 -5.93 -22.61 -3.93
N ASP A 29 -6.26 -23.76 -4.53
CA ASP A 29 -5.28 -24.80 -4.87
C ASP A 29 -4.25 -24.29 -5.89
N GLU A 30 -4.67 -23.56 -6.92
CA GLU A 30 -3.77 -22.99 -7.93
C GLU A 30 -2.85 -21.92 -7.34
N TYR A 31 -3.38 -21.05 -6.49
CA TYR A 31 -2.58 -20.08 -5.76
C TYR A 31 -1.49 -20.77 -4.91
N ASN A 32 -1.87 -21.82 -4.16
CA ASN A 32 -0.92 -22.56 -3.34
C ASN A 32 0.15 -23.27 -4.16
N ILE A 33 -0.23 -23.90 -5.27
CA ILE A 33 0.72 -24.53 -6.18
C ILE A 33 1.71 -23.49 -6.71
N GLN A 34 1.26 -22.31 -7.06
CA GLN A 34 2.12 -21.28 -7.63
C GLN A 34 3.02 -20.62 -6.58
N MET A 35 2.52 -20.35 -5.38
CA MET A 35 3.30 -19.72 -4.30
C MET A 35 4.26 -20.70 -3.59
N TYR A 36 3.85 -21.95 -3.43
CA TYR A 36 4.58 -22.91 -2.57
C TYR A 36 5.06 -24.17 -3.31
N ASP A 37 4.88 -24.23 -4.64
CA ASP A 37 5.19 -25.38 -5.50
C ASP A 37 4.46 -26.68 -5.07
N ARG A 38 3.49 -26.58 -4.16
CA ARG A 38 2.77 -27.69 -3.54
C ARG A 38 1.36 -27.26 -3.13
N VAL A 39 0.41 -28.18 -3.24
CA VAL A 39 -0.89 -28.02 -2.56
C VAL A 39 -0.66 -28.27 -1.07
N ILE A 40 -0.86 -27.22 -0.27
CA ILE A 40 -0.69 -27.27 1.17
C ILE A 40 -2.08 -27.25 1.80
N ASP A 41 -2.40 -28.32 2.52
CA ASP A 41 -3.64 -28.45 3.29
C ASP A 41 -3.27 -28.45 4.79
N PHE A 42 -2.86 -27.29 5.29
CA PHE A 42 -2.70 -27.11 6.74
C PHE A 42 -4.08 -26.90 7.36
N ASP A 43 -4.57 -27.89 8.10
CA ASP A 43 -5.77 -27.76 8.92
C ASP A 43 -5.46 -26.91 10.17
N GLU A 44 -6.48 -26.25 10.74
CA GLU A 44 -6.36 -25.50 12.00
C GLU A 44 -5.88 -26.35 13.20
N ASN A 45 -5.80 -27.68 13.05
CA ASN A 45 -5.24 -28.59 14.06
C ASN A 45 -3.97 -29.34 13.62
N THR A 46 -3.32 -29.00 12.50
CA THR A 46 -2.06 -29.66 12.13
C THR A 46 -0.97 -29.26 13.13
N ALA A 47 -0.67 -30.18 14.06
CA ALA A 47 0.43 -30.02 15.00
C ALA A 47 1.75 -30.10 14.24
N LEU A 48 2.52 -29.01 14.28
CA LEU A 48 3.81 -28.89 13.62
C LEU A 48 4.87 -28.82 14.72
N ASP A 49 5.93 -29.62 14.58
CA ASP A 49 7.01 -29.73 15.57
C ASP A 49 8.04 -28.59 15.40
N ASP A 50 8.00 -27.88 14.27
CA ASP A 50 8.95 -26.84 13.89
C ASP A 50 8.32 -25.44 13.92
N ALA A 51 9.04 -24.47 14.49
CA ALA A 51 8.61 -23.08 14.56
C ALA A 51 8.55 -22.41 13.18
N GLU A 52 9.36 -22.88 12.22
CA GLU A 52 9.28 -22.45 10.82
C GLU A 52 7.98 -22.96 10.18
N GLU A 53 7.57 -24.20 10.46
CA GLU A 53 6.31 -24.77 9.99
C GLU A 53 5.08 -24.08 10.62
N GLU A 54 5.13 -23.73 11.91
CA GLU A 54 4.05 -22.98 12.58
C GLU A 54 3.91 -21.55 12.01
N SER A 55 5.03 -20.85 11.80
CA SER A 55 5.02 -19.52 11.16
C SER A 55 4.47 -19.59 9.74
N PHE A 56 4.87 -20.61 8.99
CA PHE A 56 4.36 -20.86 7.65
C PHE A 56 2.85 -21.15 7.64
N ARG A 57 2.38 -21.95 8.59
CA ARG A 57 0.96 -22.25 8.76
C ARG A 57 0.14 -20.99 9.09
N LEU A 58 0.66 -20.12 9.94
CA LEU A 58 0.00 -18.84 10.27
C LEU A 58 -0.11 -17.96 9.02
N LEU A 59 0.96 -17.85 8.23
CA LEU A 59 0.94 -17.11 6.96
C LEU A 59 -0.08 -17.69 5.99
N HIS A 60 -0.10 -19.01 5.81
CA HIS A 60 -1.05 -19.67 4.93
C HIS A 60 -2.51 -19.47 5.38
N LEU A 61 -2.79 -19.50 6.69
CA LEU A 61 -4.13 -19.22 7.23
C LEU A 61 -4.51 -17.75 7.06
N LYS A 62 -3.56 -16.81 7.18
CA LYS A 62 -3.77 -15.38 6.93
C LYS A 62 -4.15 -15.16 5.46
N ASP A 63 -3.37 -15.72 4.53
CA ASP A 63 -3.63 -15.65 3.10
C ASP A 63 -4.98 -16.29 2.75
N LYS A 64 -5.34 -17.41 3.38
CA LYS A 64 -6.64 -18.06 3.16
C LYS A 64 -7.80 -17.16 3.57
N LYS A 65 -7.72 -16.53 4.75
CA LYS A 65 -8.74 -15.57 5.20
C LYS A 65 -8.85 -14.38 4.25
N ARG A 66 -7.72 -13.86 3.76
CA ARG A 66 -7.67 -12.78 2.76
C ARG A 66 -8.35 -13.21 1.45
N PHE A 67 -8.08 -14.42 0.98
CA PHE A 67 -8.70 -15.01 -0.20
C PHE A 67 -10.22 -15.17 -0.04
N GLU A 68 -10.67 -15.70 1.10
CA GLU A 68 -12.10 -15.85 1.39
C GLU A 68 -12.81 -14.49 1.52
N LYS A 69 -12.15 -13.47 2.07
CA LYS A 69 -12.72 -12.11 2.17
C LYS A 69 -12.77 -11.42 0.80
N ALA A 70 -11.77 -11.66 -0.05
CA ALA A 70 -11.71 -11.12 -1.41
C ALA A 70 -12.78 -11.75 -2.33
N ASN A 71 -13.07 -13.04 -2.14
CA ASN A 71 -14.10 -13.81 -2.84
C ASN A 71 -15.51 -13.40 -2.39
N GLN A 72 -16.08 -12.38 -3.02
CA GLN A 72 -17.41 -11.89 -2.70
C GLN A 72 -18.51 -12.75 -3.34
N ASP A 73 -18.25 -13.31 -4.52
CA ASP A 73 -19.22 -14.14 -5.23
C ASP A 73 -19.39 -15.54 -4.62
N SER A 74 -18.54 -15.90 -3.65
CA SER A 74 -18.45 -17.23 -3.04
C SER A 74 -18.28 -18.33 -4.09
N GLY A 75 -17.62 -17.99 -5.20
CA GLY A 75 -17.29 -18.88 -6.29
C GLY A 75 -16.21 -19.90 -5.89
N PRO A 76 -15.92 -20.88 -6.78
CA PRO A 76 -14.85 -21.86 -6.55
C PRO A 76 -13.44 -21.26 -6.55
N GLY A 77 -13.27 -19.98 -6.91
CA GLY A 77 -12.01 -19.25 -6.91
C GLY A 77 -12.26 -17.76 -7.13
N LEU A 78 -11.18 -16.97 -7.21
CA LEU A 78 -11.24 -15.54 -7.42
C LEU A 78 -11.33 -15.22 -8.91
N ASN A 79 -12.29 -14.38 -9.29
CA ASN A 79 -12.29 -13.77 -10.61
C ASN A 79 -11.19 -12.68 -10.71
N LEU A 80 -10.95 -12.11 -11.89
CA LEU A 80 -9.89 -11.11 -12.08
C LEU A 80 -10.03 -9.89 -11.15
N GLU A 81 -11.25 -9.39 -10.92
CA GLU A 81 -11.49 -8.24 -10.05
C GLU A 81 -11.23 -8.58 -8.57
N GLU A 82 -11.64 -9.78 -8.15
CA GLU A 82 -11.40 -10.29 -6.81
C GLU A 82 -9.93 -10.68 -6.58
N PHE A 83 -9.23 -11.13 -7.62
CA PHE A 83 -7.79 -11.40 -7.59
C PHE A 83 -7.00 -10.10 -7.43
N ILE A 84 -7.41 -9.02 -8.11
CA ILE A 84 -6.85 -7.69 -7.87
C ILE A 84 -7.13 -7.26 -6.42
N ALA A 85 -8.33 -7.50 -5.89
CA ALA A 85 -8.65 -7.19 -4.50
C ALA A 85 -7.85 -8.05 -3.50
N PHE A 86 -7.48 -9.26 -3.89
CA PHE A 86 -6.63 -10.15 -3.10
C PHE A 86 -5.16 -9.69 -3.13
N GLU A 87 -4.58 -9.38 -4.30
CA GLU A 87 -3.18 -8.92 -4.41
C GLU A 87 -3.02 -7.49 -3.86
N HIS A 88 -3.96 -6.60 -4.17
CA HIS A 88 -3.98 -5.18 -3.80
C HIS A 88 -5.27 -4.81 -3.06
N PRO A 89 -5.47 -5.29 -1.82
CA PRO A 89 -6.63 -4.96 -1.00
C PRO A 89 -6.71 -3.47 -0.69
N GLU A 90 -5.59 -2.75 -0.74
CA GLU A 90 -5.51 -1.29 -0.63
C GLU A 90 -6.25 -0.55 -1.75
N GLU A 91 -6.39 -1.15 -2.93
CA GLU A 91 -7.04 -0.52 -4.09
C GLU A 91 -8.57 -0.67 -4.10
N VAL A 92 -9.12 -1.41 -3.12
CA VAL A 92 -10.49 -1.90 -3.12
C VAL A 92 -11.22 -1.61 -1.81
N ASP A 93 -12.28 -0.79 -1.87
CA ASP A 93 -12.99 -0.26 -0.69
C ASP A 93 -13.52 -1.34 0.27
N TYR A 94 -13.99 -2.49 -0.23
CA TYR A 94 -14.53 -3.55 0.63
C TYR A 94 -13.44 -4.38 1.33
N MET A 95 -12.22 -4.37 0.78
CA MET A 95 -11.04 -5.00 1.39
C MET A 95 -10.34 -4.07 2.38
N ALA A 96 -10.63 -2.77 2.35
CA ALA A 96 -10.11 -1.79 3.30
C ALA A 96 -10.29 -2.22 4.77
N GLU A 97 -11.46 -2.78 5.12
CA GLU A 97 -11.71 -3.31 6.47
C GLU A 97 -10.71 -4.41 6.87
N PHE A 98 -10.33 -5.27 5.92
CA PHE A 98 -9.34 -6.32 6.14
C PHE A 98 -7.94 -5.73 6.30
N VAL A 99 -7.55 -4.75 5.48
CA VAL A 99 -6.25 -4.06 5.59
C VAL A 99 -6.12 -3.35 6.94
N ILE A 100 -7.18 -2.68 7.38
CA ILE A 100 -7.23 -2.04 8.70
C ILE A 100 -7.06 -3.08 9.80
N GLN A 101 -7.81 -4.19 9.74
CA GLN A 101 -7.72 -5.24 10.74
C GLN A 101 -6.32 -5.85 10.79
N GLU A 102 -5.71 -6.10 9.63
CA GLU A 102 -4.35 -6.60 9.52
C GLU A 102 -3.33 -5.63 10.14
N ALA A 103 -3.46 -4.34 9.83
CA ALA A 103 -2.64 -3.30 10.42
C ALA A 103 -2.80 -3.21 11.93
N LEU A 104 -4.03 -3.34 12.45
CA LEU A 104 -4.29 -3.41 13.88
C LEU A 104 -3.63 -4.65 14.49
N GLU A 105 -3.79 -5.84 13.91
CA GLU A 105 -3.16 -7.06 14.45
C GLU A 105 -1.62 -6.98 14.50
N GLU A 106 -1.00 -6.18 13.62
CA GLU A 106 0.46 -5.98 13.60
C GLU A 106 0.94 -4.83 14.49
N HIS A 107 0.17 -3.73 14.60
CA HIS A 107 0.59 -2.50 15.29
C HIS A 107 -0.08 -2.27 16.64
N ASP A 108 -1.33 -2.70 16.83
CA ASP A 108 -2.07 -2.59 18.10
C ASP A 108 -1.53 -3.61 19.10
N LYS A 109 -0.53 -3.19 19.87
CA LYS A 109 0.09 -4.02 20.91
C LYS A 109 -0.80 -4.15 22.15
N ASN A 110 -1.74 -3.22 22.32
CA ASN A 110 -2.54 -3.09 23.54
C ASN A 110 -3.96 -3.70 23.41
N GLY A 111 -4.42 -3.94 22.18
CA GLY A 111 -5.69 -4.58 21.84
C GLY A 111 -6.91 -3.69 22.05
N ASP A 112 -6.76 -2.36 22.03
CA ASP A 112 -7.89 -1.42 22.15
C ASP A 112 -8.57 -1.10 20.81
N GLY A 113 -8.03 -1.59 19.69
CA GLY A 113 -8.56 -1.38 18.35
C GLY A 113 -8.21 -0.01 17.76
N PHE A 114 -7.24 0.69 18.35
CA PHE A 114 -6.70 1.96 17.89
C PHE A 114 -5.18 1.87 17.82
N VAL A 115 -4.54 2.68 16.97
CA VAL A 115 -3.07 2.79 16.96
C VAL A 115 -2.67 4.09 17.65
N SER A 116 -2.10 3.95 18.83
CA SER A 116 -1.58 5.08 19.60
C SER A 116 -0.28 5.60 18.97
N LEU A 117 0.10 6.86 19.25
CA LEU A 117 1.38 7.40 18.80
C LEU A 117 2.58 6.53 19.20
N GLU A 118 2.54 5.90 20.38
CA GLU A 118 3.60 4.98 20.83
C GLU A 118 3.69 3.72 19.95
N GLU A 119 2.55 3.21 19.46
CA GLU A 119 2.47 2.05 18.59
C GLU A 119 2.86 2.40 17.15
N PHE A 120 2.50 3.60 16.69
CA PHE A 120 2.92 4.17 15.41
C PHE A 120 4.43 4.37 15.32
N LEU A 121 5.06 4.85 16.40
CA LEU A 121 6.53 4.95 16.51
C LEU A 121 7.21 3.58 16.71
N GLY A 122 6.42 2.51 16.84
CA GLY A 122 6.86 1.11 16.89
C GLY A 122 7.70 0.79 18.13
N ASP A 123 8.91 0.28 17.91
CA ASP A 123 9.84 -0.07 18.99
C ASP A 123 10.72 1.09 19.44
N TYR A 124 10.43 2.33 19.00
CA TYR A 124 11.10 3.51 19.51
C TYR A 124 10.75 3.72 20.98
N ARG A 125 11.69 3.39 21.87
CA ARG A 125 11.59 3.75 23.28
C ARG A 125 12.17 5.14 23.46
N ARG A 126 11.29 6.08 23.81
CA ARG A 126 11.70 7.43 24.18
C ARG A 126 12.71 7.36 25.32
N ASP A 127 13.94 7.80 25.06
CA ASP A 127 14.96 7.97 26.09
C ASP A 127 14.67 9.27 26.86
N PRO A 128 14.26 9.24 28.14
CA PRO A 128 13.95 10.44 28.91
C PRO A 128 15.18 11.33 29.18
N THR A 129 16.38 10.89 28.80
CA THR A 129 17.65 11.59 28.99
C THR A 129 18.20 12.24 27.72
N ASN A 130 17.61 11.97 26.55
CA ASN A 130 18.02 12.54 25.27
C ASN A 130 16.85 13.24 24.58
N GLU A 131 17.15 14.24 23.75
CA GLU A 131 16.15 14.84 22.87
C GLU A 131 15.67 13.81 21.84
N ASP A 132 14.37 13.84 21.52
CA ASP A 132 13.78 13.00 20.49
C ASP A 132 14.51 13.29 19.15
N PRO A 133 14.94 12.26 18.38
CA PRO A 133 15.56 12.43 17.07
C PRO A 133 14.71 13.28 16.12
N GLU A 134 15.32 14.00 15.17
CA GLU A 134 14.56 14.80 14.19
C GLU A 134 13.54 13.97 13.42
N TRP A 135 13.87 12.73 13.04
CA TRP A 135 12.91 11.85 12.37
C TRP A 135 11.69 11.51 13.24
N ILE A 136 11.84 11.42 14.57
CA ILE A 136 10.71 11.22 15.50
C ILE A 136 9.84 12.46 15.55
N LEU A 137 10.43 13.65 15.50
CA LEU A 137 9.67 14.90 15.49
C LEU A 137 8.85 15.03 14.21
N VAL A 138 9.43 14.66 13.06
CA VAL A 138 8.73 14.62 11.77
C VAL A 138 7.60 13.60 11.78
N GLU A 139 7.86 12.38 12.27
CA GLU A 139 6.85 11.31 12.31
C GLU A 139 5.70 11.65 13.26
N LYS A 140 5.99 12.29 14.41
CA LYS A 140 4.96 12.82 15.31
C LYS A 140 4.14 13.94 14.68
N ASP A 141 4.79 14.84 13.95
CA ASP A 141 4.11 15.94 13.26
C ASP A 141 3.19 15.39 12.16
N ARG A 142 3.67 14.44 11.36
CA ARG A 142 2.88 13.73 10.35
C ARG A 142 1.72 12.96 10.98
N PHE A 143 1.94 12.24 12.09
CA PHE A 143 0.86 11.57 12.81
C PHE A 143 -0.28 12.53 13.18
N LEU A 144 0.07 13.68 13.78
CA LEU A 144 -0.90 14.64 14.29
C LEU A 144 -1.55 15.52 13.21
N ASN A 145 -0.83 15.83 12.12
CA ASN A 145 -1.32 16.72 11.07
C ASN A 145 -1.95 15.97 9.89
N ASP A 146 -1.35 14.84 9.49
CA ASP A 146 -1.75 14.12 8.28
C ASP A 146 -2.76 13.01 8.57
N TYR A 147 -2.63 12.28 9.69
CA TYR A 147 -3.44 11.10 9.98
C TYR A 147 -4.52 11.31 11.05
N ASP A 148 -4.17 11.86 12.22
CA ASP A 148 -5.08 12.14 13.34
C ASP A 148 -5.95 13.38 13.03
N LYS A 149 -7.09 13.16 12.38
CA LYS A 149 -8.02 14.20 11.95
C LYS A 149 -8.88 14.72 13.10
N ASP A 150 -9.16 13.90 14.09
CA ASP A 150 -9.97 14.29 15.25
C ASP A 150 -9.15 14.84 16.43
N ALA A 151 -7.82 14.76 16.33
CA ALA A 151 -6.84 15.22 17.30
C ALA A 151 -6.98 14.56 18.68
N ASP A 152 -7.40 13.29 18.71
CA ASP A 152 -7.55 12.51 19.94
C ASP A 152 -6.23 11.84 20.40
N GLY A 153 -5.19 11.89 19.55
CA GLY A 153 -3.86 11.33 19.79
C GLY A 153 -3.74 9.84 19.50
N ARG A 154 -4.70 9.26 18.79
CA ARG A 154 -4.78 7.86 18.36
C ARG A 154 -5.31 7.82 16.92
N LEU A 155 -5.05 6.74 16.21
CA LEU A 155 -5.65 6.53 14.89
C LEU A 155 -6.84 5.60 15.02
N ASP A 156 -8.01 6.10 14.65
CA ASP A 156 -9.20 5.28 14.47
C ASP A 156 -9.09 4.42 13.18
N PRO A 157 -9.91 3.37 13.01
CA PRO A 157 -9.91 2.53 11.82
C PRO A 157 -9.89 3.28 10.46
N GLN A 158 -10.59 4.40 10.35
CA GLN A 158 -10.67 5.21 9.13
C GLN A 158 -9.39 6.03 8.91
N GLU A 159 -8.82 6.58 9.98
CA GLU A 159 -7.55 7.31 9.93
C GLU A 159 -6.38 6.36 9.67
N LEU A 160 -6.41 5.19 10.31
CA LEU A 160 -5.45 4.12 10.08
C LEU A 160 -5.43 3.71 8.62
N LEU A 161 -6.60 3.59 7.98
CA LEU A 161 -6.69 3.31 6.55
C LEU A 161 -5.93 4.33 5.71
N SER A 162 -5.98 5.61 6.07
CA SER A 162 -5.27 6.67 5.35
C SER A 162 -3.74 6.56 5.52
N TRP A 163 -3.28 5.93 6.60
CA TRP A 163 -1.88 5.63 6.85
C TRP A 163 -1.40 4.38 6.10
N VAL A 164 -2.16 3.28 6.16
CA VAL A 164 -1.77 2.01 5.49
C VAL A 164 -2.05 2.01 4.00
N VAL A 165 -3.07 2.73 3.57
CA VAL A 165 -3.39 2.99 2.17
C VAL A 165 -3.13 4.48 1.92
N PRO A 166 -1.89 4.86 1.61
CA PRO A 166 -1.62 6.23 1.23
C PRO A 166 -2.46 6.52 -0.02
N ASN A 167 -3.32 7.53 0.05
CA ASN A 167 -4.05 8.01 -1.11
C ASN A 167 -3.06 8.74 -2.03
N ASN A 168 -2.22 7.96 -2.71
CA ASN A 168 -1.17 8.45 -3.60
C ASN A 168 -1.76 9.31 -4.71
N GLN A 169 -3.02 9.12 -5.11
CA GLN A 169 -3.68 10.01 -6.06
C GLN A 169 -3.97 11.38 -5.46
N GLY A 170 -4.51 11.45 -4.24
CA GLY A 170 -4.80 12.71 -3.56
C GLY A 170 -3.52 13.49 -3.27
N ILE A 171 -2.53 12.81 -2.69
CA ILE A 171 -1.23 13.40 -2.37
C ILE A 171 -0.50 13.82 -3.65
N ALA A 172 -0.44 12.97 -4.68
CA ALA A 172 0.18 13.36 -5.96
C ALA A 172 -0.60 14.46 -6.69
N GLN A 173 -1.92 14.54 -6.52
CA GLN A 173 -2.71 15.62 -7.10
C GLN A 173 -2.49 16.94 -6.36
N GLU A 174 -2.45 16.93 -5.02
CA GLU A 174 -2.13 18.12 -4.22
C GLU A 174 -0.71 18.60 -4.49
N GLU A 175 0.27 17.68 -4.54
CA GLU A 175 1.66 18.01 -4.87
C GLU A 175 1.78 18.53 -6.31
N ALA A 176 1.10 17.91 -7.29
CA ALA A 176 1.09 18.41 -8.66
C ALA A 176 0.41 19.79 -8.77
N LEU A 177 -0.64 20.05 -8.00
CA LEU A 177 -1.29 21.36 -7.95
C LEU A 177 -0.38 22.41 -7.30
N HIS A 178 0.29 22.05 -6.20
CA HIS A 178 1.26 22.91 -5.53
C HIS A 178 2.42 23.26 -6.46
N LEU A 179 2.96 22.27 -7.16
CA LEU A 179 4.03 22.44 -8.14
C LEU A 179 3.61 23.35 -9.31
N ILE A 180 2.37 23.22 -9.79
CA ILE A 180 1.81 24.12 -10.81
C ILE A 180 1.65 25.53 -10.24
N ASP A 181 1.12 25.70 -9.03
CA ASP A 181 0.91 27.01 -8.42
C ASP A 181 2.23 27.77 -8.19
N GLU A 182 3.28 27.07 -7.76
CA GLU A 182 4.58 27.70 -7.50
C GLU A 182 5.38 28.01 -8.78
N MET A 183 5.19 27.24 -9.85
CA MET A 183 6.01 27.37 -11.07
C MET A 183 5.30 28.08 -12.24
N ASP A 184 3.97 28.20 -12.20
CA ASP A 184 3.18 28.85 -13.25
C ASP A 184 3.28 30.39 -13.16
N LEU A 185 4.22 30.96 -13.91
CA LEU A 185 4.48 32.39 -13.96
C LEU A 185 3.39 33.15 -14.74
N ASN A 186 2.65 32.46 -15.60
CA ASN A 186 1.69 33.06 -16.52
C ASN A 186 0.22 32.82 -16.11
N SER A 187 -0.01 32.02 -15.07
CA SER A 187 -1.30 31.65 -14.50
C SER A 187 -2.26 30.92 -15.46
N ASP A 188 -1.74 30.21 -16.48
CA ASP A 188 -2.56 29.39 -17.40
C ASP A 188 -2.85 27.98 -16.88
N ARG A 189 -2.43 27.68 -15.65
CA ARG A 189 -2.53 26.39 -14.95
C ARG A 189 -1.81 25.27 -15.67
N LYS A 190 -0.74 25.59 -16.40
CA LYS A 190 0.13 24.63 -17.08
C LYS A 190 1.58 25.03 -16.83
N LEU A 191 2.47 24.05 -16.93
CA LEU A 191 3.90 24.29 -16.87
C LEU A 191 4.49 24.21 -18.27
N SER A 192 4.99 25.34 -18.74
CA SER A 192 5.75 25.46 -19.98
C SER A 192 7.19 25.01 -19.76
N GLU A 193 7.86 24.53 -20.81
CA GLU A 193 9.29 24.18 -20.76
C GLU A 193 10.15 25.32 -20.19
N ALA A 194 9.84 26.57 -20.54
CA ALA A 194 10.54 27.75 -20.03
C ALA A 194 10.34 27.94 -18.50
N GLU A 195 9.15 27.65 -17.97
CA GLU A 195 8.83 27.78 -16.54
C GLU A 195 9.49 26.66 -15.72
N ILE A 196 9.56 25.46 -16.31
CA ILE A 196 10.27 24.31 -15.72
C ILE A 196 11.78 24.57 -15.66
N LEU A 197 12.35 25.17 -16.70
CA LEU A 197 13.78 25.53 -16.73
C LEU A 197 14.13 26.66 -15.77
N GLU A 198 13.23 27.62 -15.54
CA GLU A 198 13.45 28.71 -14.57
C GLU A 198 13.39 28.21 -13.11
N ASN A 199 12.54 27.21 -12.82
CA ASN A 199 12.36 26.65 -11.47
C ASN A 199 12.80 25.18 -11.40
N GLN A 200 13.91 24.85 -12.06
CA GLN A 200 14.40 23.48 -12.21
C GLN A 200 14.71 22.80 -10.86
N ASP A 201 15.26 23.53 -9.89
CA ASP A 201 15.56 23.00 -8.54
C ASP A 201 14.28 22.57 -7.80
N LEU A 202 13.18 23.33 -7.92
CA LEU A 202 11.89 23.00 -7.30
C LEU A 202 11.25 21.79 -7.99
N PHE A 203 11.30 21.76 -9.31
CA PHE A 203 10.80 20.64 -10.12
C PHE A 203 11.53 19.33 -9.81
N LEU A 204 12.86 19.38 -9.61
CA LEU A 204 13.70 18.23 -9.31
C LEU A 204 13.66 17.80 -7.84
N THR A 205 13.20 18.65 -6.92
CA THR A 205 13.15 18.33 -5.49
C THR A 205 11.77 17.88 -5.03
N SER A 206 10.74 18.04 -5.88
CA SER A 206 9.38 17.61 -5.54
C SER A 206 9.22 16.10 -5.55
N GLU A 207 8.42 15.58 -4.62
CA GLU A 207 8.00 14.18 -4.59
C GLU A 207 7.19 13.81 -5.84
N ALA A 208 6.54 14.77 -6.50
CA ALA A 208 5.79 14.53 -7.73
C ALA A 208 6.67 14.08 -8.91
N THR A 209 7.99 14.36 -8.89
CA THR A 209 8.94 13.89 -9.90
C THR A 209 9.86 12.78 -9.38
N ASP A 210 9.55 12.23 -8.19
CA ASP A 210 10.40 11.32 -7.44
C ASP A 210 11.83 11.87 -7.26
N TYR A 211 11.93 13.13 -6.80
CA TYR A 211 13.19 13.84 -6.64
C TYR A 211 14.06 13.83 -7.91
N GLY A 212 13.43 13.97 -9.09
CA GLY A 212 14.10 13.97 -10.38
C GLY A 212 14.58 12.61 -10.89
N ARG A 213 14.29 11.50 -10.21
CA ARG A 213 14.62 10.14 -10.68
C ARG A 213 13.85 9.77 -11.93
N GLN A 214 12.59 10.19 -12.04
CA GLN A 214 11.75 9.92 -13.22
C GLN A 214 12.24 10.59 -14.51
N LEU A 215 13.09 11.63 -14.42
CA LEU A 215 13.69 12.29 -15.59
C LEU A 215 14.91 11.55 -16.16
N HIS A 216 15.45 10.59 -15.41
CA HIS A 216 16.59 9.77 -15.82
C HIS A 216 16.19 8.39 -16.34
N ASP A 217 14.89 8.07 -16.36
CA ASP A 217 14.41 6.80 -16.84
C ASP A 217 14.48 6.75 -18.38
N GLU A 218 15.35 5.89 -18.93
CA GLU A 218 15.62 5.78 -20.37
C GLU A 218 14.37 5.39 -21.21
N TYR A 219 13.26 5.03 -20.57
CA TYR A 219 11.99 4.70 -21.22
C TYR A 219 11.15 5.91 -21.67
N PHE A 220 11.53 7.14 -21.32
CA PHE A 220 10.84 8.36 -21.79
C PHE A 220 11.38 8.94 -23.11
N TYR A 221 12.42 8.36 -23.70
CA TYR A 221 12.81 8.66 -25.08
C TYR A 221 11.81 8.01 -26.05
N HIS A 222 10.63 8.60 -26.17
CA HIS A 222 9.84 8.40 -27.37
C HIS A 222 10.59 9.06 -28.53
N ASP A 223 11.18 8.24 -29.40
CA ASP A 223 11.58 8.65 -30.75
C ASP A 223 10.33 9.16 -31.48
N GLU A 224 10.11 10.47 -31.46
CA GLU A 224 9.23 11.13 -32.41
C GLU A 224 9.98 11.25 -33.75
N LEU A 225 9.58 10.41 -34.70
CA LEU A 225 9.97 10.41 -36.11
C LEU A 225 9.64 11.72 -36.83
#